data_AF-A0A7J6B983-F1
#
_entry.id   AF-A0A7J6B983-F1
#
_cell.length_a   1.000
_cell.length_b   1.000
_cell.length_c   1.000
_cell.angle_alpha   90.00
_cell.angle_beta   90.00
_cell.angle_gamma   90.00
#
_symmetry.space_group_name_H-M   'P 1'
#
loop_
_entity.id
_entity.type
_entity.pdbx_description
1 polymer ?
#
loop_
_entity_poly.entity_id
_entity_poly.type
_entity_poly.pdbx_seq_one_letter_code
_entity_poly.pdbx_strand_id
1 'polypeptide(L)'
;MTDYALESSGSTVIINSETHKPRYCSQFDFSIWCKKYGPETVLQPDIFPGKCWGFKGYKGHLVIVLPHPVLITHVTMEHLPKLFSPPRHRKSATKDFAVYVSHHKHMNY
;
A
#
# COMPACT_ATOMS: atom_id res chain seq x y z
N MET A 1 -12.21 5.79 -14.65
CA MET A 1 -11.32 4.74 -15.19
C MET A 1 -11.46 3.53 -14.29
N THR A 2 -11.40 2.31 -14.84
CA THR A 2 -11.52 1.07 -14.05
C THR A 2 -10.23 0.82 -13.28
N ASP A 3 -10.34 0.52 -11.98
CA ASP A 3 -9.22 0.08 -11.17
C ASP A 3 -9.11 -1.45 -11.23
N TYR A 4 -8.10 -1.94 -11.96
CA TYR A 4 -7.82 -3.37 -12.04
C TYR A 4 -7.05 -3.89 -10.82
N ALA A 5 -6.40 -3.02 -10.04
CA ALA A 5 -5.64 -3.37 -8.86
C ALA A 5 -6.51 -3.52 -7.59
N LEU A 6 -7.81 -3.23 -7.68
CA LEU A 6 -8.74 -3.27 -6.57
C LEU A 6 -8.88 -4.69 -5.97
N GLU A 7 -8.82 -4.79 -4.64
CA GLU A 7 -8.94 -6.07 -3.91
C GLU A 7 -10.27 -6.78 -4.22
N SER A 8 -11.38 -6.03 -4.23
CA SER A 8 -12.71 -6.57 -4.55
C SER A 8 -12.86 -7.04 -6.01
N SER A 9 -11.93 -6.69 -6.88
CA SER A 9 -11.87 -7.19 -8.26
C SER A 9 -11.01 -8.46 -8.39
N GLY A 10 -10.40 -8.93 -7.30
CA GLY A 10 -9.59 -10.16 -7.26
C GLY A 10 -8.07 -9.92 -7.34
N SER A 11 -7.61 -8.68 -7.23
CA SER A 11 -6.18 -8.37 -7.12
C SER A 11 -5.65 -8.68 -5.73
N THR A 12 -4.39 -9.11 -5.65
CA THR A 12 -3.75 -9.50 -4.39
C THR A 12 -2.30 -9.02 -4.30
N VAL A 13 -1.81 -8.79 -3.08
CA VAL A 13 -0.40 -8.51 -2.85
C VAL A 13 0.39 -9.80 -2.64
N ILE A 14 1.44 -10.02 -3.43
CA ILE A 14 2.28 -11.22 -3.31
C ILE A 14 3.66 -10.97 -2.70
N ILE A 15 4.24 -9.78 -2.91
CA ILE A 15 5.56 -9.41 -2.38
C ILE A 15 5.49 -7.97 -1.89
N ASN A 16 6.03 -7.72 -0.71
CA ASN A 16 6.01 -6.42 -0.09
C ASN A 16 7.25 -6.18 0.76
N SER A 17 7.57 -4.92 0.98
CA SER A 17 8.59 -4.52 1.95
C SER A 17 8.12 -4.71 3.40
N GLU A 18 9.08 -4.78 4.33
CA GLU A 18 8.77 -4.94 5.76
C GLU A 18 7.80 -3.85 6.24
N THR A 19 6.64 -4.26 6.71
CA THR A 19 5.60 -3.34 7.22
C THR A 19 6.13 -2.58 8.44
N HIS A 20 6.04 -1.25 8.39
CA HIS A 20 6.51 -0.39 9.46
C HIS A 20 5.66 -0.57 10.71
N LYS A 21 6.33 -0.73 11.86
CA LYS A 21 5.69 -0.84 13.17
C LYS A 21 5.76 0.53 13.86
N PRO A 22 4.64 1.25 14.02
CA PRO A 22 4.62 2.52 14.73
C PRO A 22 5.08 2.36 16.19
N ARG A 23 6.00 3.23 16.63
CA ARG A 23 6.69 3.14 17.95
C ARG A 23 5.74 3.25 19.14
N TYR A 24 4.71 4.10 19.04
CA TYR A 24 3.70 4.31 20.08
C TYR A 24 2.87 3.06 20.39
N CYS A 25 2.80 2.12 19.45
CA CYS A 25 2.06 0.87 19.58
C CYS A 25 2.84 -0.24 20.30
N SER A 26 4.09 0.03 20.69
CA SER A 26 5.00 -0.93 21.31
C SER A 26 5.32 -0.61 22.76
N GLN A 27 4.95 0.58 23.27
CA GLN A 27 5.56 1.15 24.47
C GLN A 27 4.63 1.22 25.69
N PHE A 28 3.33 1.04 25.50
CA PHE A 28 2.35 0.87 26.57
C PHE A 28 1.59 -0.42 26.28
N ASP A 29 1.38 -1.25 27.30
CA ASP A 29 0.60 -2.50 27.25
C ASP A 29 -0.87 -2.31 26.80
N PHE A 30 -1.26 -1.07 26.48
CA PHE A 30 -2.47 -0.69 25.73
C PHE A 30 -2.34 -0.97 24.22
N SER A 31 -1.99 -2.20 23.87
CA SER A 31 -1.86 -2.71 22.49
C SER A 31 -3.16 -2.66 21.65
N ILE A 32 -4.28 -2.21 22.24
CA ILE A 32 -5.66 -2.45 21.77
C ILE A 32 -6.08 -1.54 20.59
N TRP A 33 -5.43 -0.40 20.35
CA TRP A 33 -5.95 0.61 19.40
C TRP A 33 -5.08 0.88 18.16
N CYS A 34 -3.91 0.26 18.08
CA CYS A 34 -3.05 0.41 16.91
C CYS A 34 -3.43 -0.60 15.84
N LYS A 35 -4.51 -0.30 15.11
CA LYS A 35 -4.91 -1.06 13.94
C LYS A 35 -3.75 -1.06 12.93
N LYS A 36 -3.10 -2.21 12.78
CA LYS A 36 -1.98 -2.40 11.83
C LYS A 36 -2.58 -2.64 10.45
N TYR A 37 -2.44 -1.68 9.56
CA TYR A 37 -2.84 -1.84 8.16
C TYR A 37 -1.71 -2.51 7.39
N GLY A 38 -2.02 -3.69 6.85
CA GLY A 38 -1.12 -4.45 6.01
C GLY A 38 -1.03 -3.89 4.59
N PRO A 39 -0.17 -4.46 3.75
CA PRO A 39 0.01 -4.02 2.38
C PRO A 39 -1.26 -4.16 1.52
N GLU A 40 -2.15 -5.09 1.85
CA GLU A 40 -3.49 -5.24 1.22
C GLU A 40 -4.31 -3.95 1.26
N THR A 41 -4.09 -3.07 2.26
CA THR A 41 -4.81 -1.79 2.36
C THR A 41 -4.54 -0.86 1.18
N VAL A 42 -3.44 -1.05 0.44
CA VAL A 42 -3.16 -0.29 -0.79
C VAL A 42 -4.16 -0.59 -1.91
N LEU A 43 -4.79 -1.77 -1.88
CA LEU A 43 -5.77 -2.22 -2.87
C LEU A 43 -7.22 -1.91 -2.46
N GLN A 44 -7.42 -1.20 -1.35
CA GLN A 44 -8.73 -0.85 -0.81
C GLN A 44 -9.09 0.60 -1.12
N PRO A 45 -10.37 0.92 -1.35
CA PRO A 45 -10.79 2.27 -1.75
C PRO A 45 -10.83 3.28 -0.59
N ASP A 46 -10.73 2.82 0.65
CA ASP A 46 -10.93 3.67 1.83
C ASP A 46 -9.68 4.48 2.19
N ILE A 47 -9.78 5.81 2.13
CA ILE A 47 -8.72 6.73 2.54
C ILE A 47 -9.16 7.56 3.73
N PHE A 48 -8.60 7.24 4.90
CA PHE A 48 -8.83 7.97 6.14
C PHE A 48 -7.52 8.15 6.91
N PRO A 49 -7.40 9.17 7.78
CA PRO A 49 -6.20 9.37 8.59
C PRO A 49 -5.81 8.09 9.35
N GLY A 50 -4.59 7.60 9.10
CA GLY A 50 -4.06 6.38 9.72
C GLY A 50 -4.42 5.07 9.01
N LYS A 51 -5.37 5.05 8.06
CA LYS A 51 -5.66 3.90 7.20
C LYS A 51 -4.75 3.94 5.96
N CYS A 52 -3.49 3.53 6.16
CA CYS A 52 -2.50 3.41 5.10
C CYS A 52 -1.47 2.35 5.46
N TRP A 53 -0.88 1.73 4.46
CA TRP A 53 0.27 0.86 4.67
C TRP A 53 1.58 1.68 4.68
N GLY A 54 2.35 1.56 5.76
CA GLY A 54 3.70 2.09 5.84
C GLY A 54 4.73 0.97 5.78
N PHE A 55 5.85 1.21 5.12
CA PHE A 55 7.00 0.30 5.08
C PHE A 55 8.23 0.92 5.76
N LYS A 56 9.17 0.07 6.18
CA LYS A 56 10.37 0.51 6.89
C LYS A 56 11.36 1.18 5.95
N GLY A 57 11.85 2.36 6.34
CA GLY A 57 12.83 3.14 5.56
C GLY A 57 12.17 4.09 4.56
N TYR A 58 12.92 4.48 3.53
CA TYR A 58 12.51 5.44 2.50
C TYR A 58 12.43 4.82 1.09
N LYS A 59 12.84 3.56 0.97
CA LYS A 59 12.76 2.76 -0.26
C LYS A 59 12.01 1.49 0.06
N GLY A 60 11.03 1.16 -0.77
CA GLY A 60 10.19 -0.01 -0.64
C GLY A 60 9.72 -0.47 -2.01
N HIS A 61 9.10 -1.64 -2.02
CA HIS A 61 8.48 -2.24 -3.18
C HIS A 61 7.21 -2.98 -2.76
N LEU A 62 6.29 -3.08 -3.72
CA LEU A 62 5.03 -3.79 -3.62
C LEU A 62 4.78 -4.46 -4.97
N VAL A 63 4.43 -5.74 -4.96
CA VAL A 63 4.09 -6.49 -6.16
C VAL A 63 2.65 -6.96 -6.03
N ILE A 64 1.84 -6.56 -7.01
CA ILE A 64 0.42 -6.83 -7.09
C ILE A 64 0.19 -7.79 -8.25
N VAL A 65 -0.57 -8.85 -8.00
CA VAL A 65 -1.10 -9.72 -9.06
C VAL A 65 -2.48 -9.23 -9.42
N LEU A 66 -2.67 -8.93 -10.71
CA LEU A 66 -3.97 -8.57 -11.27
C LEU A 66 -4.76 -9.83 -11.60
N PRO A 67 -6.10 -9.80 -11.52
CA PRO A 67 -6.95 -10.98 -11.75
C PRO A 67 -6.90 -11.47 -13.20
N HIS A 68 -6.58 -10.59 -14.15
CA HIS A 68 -6.49 -10.90 -15.58
C HIS A 68 -5.37 -10.09 -16.26
N PRO A 69 -4.84 -10.53 -17.41
CA PRO A 69 -3.89 -9.75 -18.19
C PRO A 69 -4.51 -8.42 -18.66
N VAL A 70 -3.83 -7.30 -18.40
CA VAL A 70 -4.26 -5.97 -18.83
C VAL A 70 -3.10 -5.18 -19.40
N LEU A 71 -3.40 -4.27 -20.33
CA LEU A 71 -2.46 -3.26 -20.79
C LEU A 71 -2.49 -2.06 -19.84
N ILE A 72 -1.41 -1.86 -19.08
CA ILE A 72 -1.31 -0.74 -18.14
C ILE A 72 -1.08 0.55 -18.93
N THR A 73 -2.04 1.48 -18.87
CA THR A 73 -1.92 2.81 -19.51
C THR A 73 -1.69 3.91 -18.48
N HIS A 74 -2.24 3.74 -17.27
CA HIS A 74 -2.17 4.71 -16.19
C HIS A 74 -2.07 3.98 -14.86
N VAL A 75 -1.47 4.64 -13.88
CA VAL A 75 -1.41 4.20 -12.48
C VAL A 75 -1.79 5.38 -11.61
N THR A 76 -2.62 5.13 -10.61
CA THR A 76 -3.01 6.12 -9.61
C THR A 76 -2.24 5.86 -8.32
N MET A 77 -1.80 6.95 -7.68
CA MET A 77 -1.23 6.89 -6.34
C MET A 77 -1.89 7.96 -5.50
N GLU A 78 -2.47 7.54 -4.38
CA GLU A 78 -3.27 8.41 -3.53
C GLU A 78 -2.64 8.53 -2.13
N HIS A 79 -2.78 9.70 -1.55
CA HIS A 79 -2.37 9.97 -0.18
C HIS A 79 -3.37 10.93 0.46
N LEU A 80 -3.52 10.84 1.77
CA LEU A 80 -4.38 11.74 2.54
C LEU A 80 -4.06 13.22 2.22
N PRO A 81 -5.08 14.08 2.01
CA PRO A 81 -4.87 15.49 1.72
C PRO A 81 -4.06 16.20 2.81
N LYS A 82 -3.30 17.24 2.41
CA LYS A 82 -2.43 18.02 3.31
C LYS A 82 -3.17 18.62 4.51
N LEU A 83 -4.45 18.95 4.34
CA LEU A 83 -5.31 19.51 5.38
C LEU A 83 -5.52 18.53 6.54
N PHE A 84 -5.59 17.23 6.24
CA PHE A 84 -5.81 16.17 7.23
C PHE A 84 -4.51 15.50 7.71
N SER A 85 -3.36 15.90 7.17
CA SER A 85 -2.04 15.37 7.56
C SER A 85 -1.30 16.34 8.49
N PRO A 86 -0.89 15.91 9.70
CA PRO A 86 -0.07 16.73 10.59
C PRO A 86 1.24 17.15 9.89
N PRO A 87 1.75 18.38 10.10
CA PRO A 87 2.91 18.90 9.38
C PRO A 87 4.14 17.98 9.40
N ARG A 88 4.38 17.32 10.54
CA ARG A 88 5.51 16.39 10.76
C ARG A 88 5.41 15.10 9.92
N HIS A 89 4.21 14.71 9.52
CA HIS A 89 3.95 13.45 8.82
C HIS A 89 3.73 13.64 7.31
N ARG A 90 3.65 14.88 6.79
CA ARG A 90 3.49 15.12 5.34
C ARG A 90 4.64 14.58 4.49
N LYS A 91 5.84 14.46 5.07
CA LYS A 91 7.04 13.93 4.40
C LYS A 91 7.03 12.41 4.25
N SER A 92 6.05 11.70 4.81
CA SER A 92 5.94 10.24 4.64
C SER A 92 5.29 9.84 3.30
N ALA A 93 4.65 10.76 2.60
CA ALA A 93 4.09 10.49 1.28
C ALA A 93 5.22 10.12 0.30
N THR A 94 5.00 9.07 -0.50
CA THR A 94 5.93 8.69 -1.56
C THR A 94 6.06 9.83 -2.56
N LYS A 95 7.30 10.13 -2.90
CA LYS A 95 7.63 11.21 -3.82
C LYS A 95 7.91 10.68 -5.23
N ASP A 96 8.86 9.75 -5.31
CA ASP A 96 9.33 9.17 -6.56
C ASP A 96 9.01 7.67 -6.54
N PHE A 97 8.39 7.16 -7.61
CA PHE A 97 8.10 5.75 -7.77
C PHE A 97 8.28 5.31 -9.22
N ALA A 98 8.50 4.02 -9.42
CA ALA A 98 8.60 3.40 -10.73
C ALA A 98 7.67 2.19 -10.77
N VAL A 99 7.06 1.96 -11.94
CA VAL A 99 6.16 0.83 -12.18
C VAL A 99 6.85 -0.13 -13.13
N TYR A 100 6.92 -1.40 -12.74
CA TYR A 100 7.48 -2.47 -13.55
C TYR A 100 6.39 -3.50 -13.81
N VAL A 101 6.37 -4.03 -15.03
CA VAL A 101 5.43 -5.07 -15.43
C VAL A 101 6.20 -6.36 -15.61
N SER A 102 5.73 -7.41 -14.95
CA SER A 102 6.23 -8.77 -15.14
C SER A 102 5.11 -9.61 -15.74
N HIS A 103 5.43 -10.34 -16.81
CA HIS A 103 4.54 -11.36 -17.33
C HIS A 103 4.82 -12.66 -16.59
N HIS A 104 3.87 -13.07 -15.75
CA HIS A 104 3.95 -14.37 -15.09
C HIS A 104 3.81 -15.46 -16.17
N LYS A 105 4.92 -16.09 -16.58
CA LYS A 105 4.87 -17.39 -17.25
C LYS A 105 4.44 -18.39 -16.19
N HIS A 106 3.42 -19.20 -16.48
CA HIS A 106 2.93 -20.30 -15.65
C HIS A 106 4.07 -20.95 -14.83
N MET A 107 4.11 -20.68 -13.51
CA MET A 107 4.75 -21.60 -12.57
C MET A 107 3.64 -22.52 -12.12
N ASN A 108 3.57 -23.68 -12.77
CA ASN A 108 2.78 -24.81 -12.29
C ASN A 108 3.46 -25.28 -11.00
N TYR A 109 2.74 -25.21 -9.88
CA TYR A 109 3.04 -26.02 -8.71
C TYR A 109 2.47 -27.43 -8.92
#